data_AF-A0A3M0XZF3-F1
#
_entry.id   AF-A0A3M0XZF3-F1
#
_cell.length_a   1.000
_cell.length_b   1.000
_cell.length_c   1.000
_cell.angle_alpha   90.00
_cell.angle_beta   90.00
_cell.angle_gamma   90.00
#
_symmetry.space_group_name_H-M   'P 1'
#
loop_
_entity.id
_entity.type
_entity.pdbx_description
1 polymer ?
#
loop_
_entity_poly.entity_id
_entity_poly.type
_entity_poly.pdbx_seq_one_letter_code
_entity_poly.pdbx_strand_id
1 'polypeptide(L)' 'VVTHELESVRRIADHVVMLHEGRVILDGSLEELERSDDPRVKQFREGLVEGPEVSVDDEEQFLQDLLL' A
#
# COMPACT_ATOMS: atom_id res chain seq x y z
N VAL A 1 5.83 4.18 -11.75
CA VAL A 1 6.40 5.43 -11.18
C VAL A 1 6.59 5.21 -9.69
N VAL A 2 7.68 5.70 -9.07
CA VAL A 2 7.89 5.63 -7.62
C VAL A 2 7.76 7.04 -7.06
N THR A 3 6.79 7.27 -6.18
CA THR A 3 6.53 8.58 -5.57
C THR A 3 5.80 8.42 -4.24
N HIS A 4 5.90 9.44 -3.38
CA HIS A 4 5.09 9.59 -2.16
C HIS A 4 3.89 10.54 -2.39
N GLU A 5 3.80 11.18 -3.55
CA GLU A 5 2.75 12.13 -3.87
C GLU A 5 1.48 11.43 -4.39
N LEU A 6 0.47 11.27 -3.55
CA LEU A 6 -0.78 10.64 -3.93
C LEU A 6 -1.51 11.34 -5.08
N GLU A 7 -1.38 12.66 -5.23
CA GLU A 7 -2.01 13.37 -6.36
C GLU A 7 -1.44 12.91 -7.70
N SER A 8 -0.13 12.65 -7.75
CA SER A 8 0.50 12.07 -8.93
C SER A 8 -0.04 10.67 -9.18
N VAL A 9 -0.10 9.82 -8.16
CA VAL A 9 -0.64 8.45 -8.25
C VAL A 9 -2.06 8.45 -8.80
N ARG A 10 -2.96 9.27 -8.25
CA ARG A 10 -4.35 9.37 -8.72
C ARG A 10 -4.51 9.79 -10.17
N ARG A 11 -3.56 10.54 -10.72
CA ARG A 11 -3.64 11.06 -12.10
C ARG A 11 -3.16 10.07 -13.15
N ILE A 12 -2.22 9.17 -12.80
CA ILE A 12 -1.50 8.38 -13.80
C ILE A 12 -1.40 6.88 -13.51
N ALA A 13 -1.78 6.43 -12.31
CA ALA A 13 -1.61 5.03 -11.93
C ALA A 13 -2.84 4.20 -12.30
N ASP A 14 -2.67 3.25 -13.20
CA ASP A 14 -3.63 2.17 -13.45
C ASP A 14 -3.52 1.06 -12.39
N HIS A 15 -2.32 0.92 -11.81
CA HIS A 15 -1.96 -0.10 -10.82
C HIS A 15 -0.96 0.47 -9.82
N VAL A 16 -1.08 0.06 -8.56
CA VAL A 16 -0.35 0.59 -7.41
C VAL A 16 0.22 -0.57 -6.61
N VAL A 17 1.51 -0.48 -6.31
CA VAL A 17 2.18 -1.35 -5.33
C VAL A 17 2.71 -0.45 -4.22
N MET A 18 2.39 -0.76 -2.97
CA MET A 18 2.96 -0.09 -1.82
C MET A 18 3.87 -1.01 -1.02
N LEU A 19 4.98 -0.43 -0.60
CA LEU A 19 5.99 -1.10 0.20
C LEU A 19 6.07 -0.48 1.59
N HIS A 20 6.12 -1.32 2.61
CA HIS A 20 6.45 -0.93 3.98
C HIS A 20 7.47 -1.92 4.54
N GLU A 21 8.58 -1.41 5.09
CA GLU A 21 9.68 -2.22 5.65
C GLU A 21 10.19 -3.36 4.73
N GLY A 22 10.26 -3.08 3.43
CA GLY A 22 10.74 -4.05 2.44
C GLY A 22 9.69 -5.09 2.02
N ARG A 23 8.43 -4.90 2.40
CA ARG A 23 7.34 -5.82 2.10
C ARG A 23 6.20 -5.15 1.36
N VAL A 24 5.57 -5.87 0.44
CA VAL A 24 4.38 -5.41 -0.28
C VAL A 24 3.19 -5.50 0.66
N ILE A 25 2.55 -4.36 0.93
CA ILE A 25 1.35 -4.26 1.78
C ILE A 25 0.08 -3.95 0.99
N LEU A 26 0.23 -3.66 -0.31
CA LEU A 26 -0.86 -3.49 -1.27
C LEU A 26 -0.29 -3.71 -2.66
N ASP A 27 -0.99 -4.51 -3.45
CA ASP A 27 -0.73 -4.74 -4.87
C ASP A 27 -2.08 -4.79 -5.58
N GLY A 28 -2.40 -3.77 -6.37
CA GLY A 28 -3.72 -3.70 -7.01
C GLY A 28 -4.05 -2.35 -7.63
N SER A 29 -5.33 -2.11 -7.87
CA SER A 29 -5.85 -0.88 -8.48
C SER A 29 -5.79 0.33 -7.55
N LEU A 30 -5.94 1.53 -8.15
CA LEU A 30 -6.11 2.77 -7.38
C LEU A 30 -7.34 2.72 -6.46
N GLU A 31 -8.42 2.05 -6.87
CA GLU A 31 -9.62 1.93 -6.04
C GLU A 31 -9.34 1.09 -4.78
N GLU A 32 -8.56 0.02 -4.91
CA GLU A 32 -8.14 -0.80 -3.77
C GLU A 32 -7.24 -0.02 -2.81
N LEU A 33 -6.35 0.84 -3.32
CA LEU A 33 -5.59 1.79 -2.50
C LEU A 33 -6.53 2.72 -1.69
N GLU A 34 -7.56 3.27 -2.32
CA GLU A 34 -8.48 4.22 -1.69
C GLU A 34 -9.44 3.55 -0.69
N ARG A 35 -9.84 2.29 -0.95
CA ARG A 35 -10.73 1.51 -0.08
C ARG A 35 -10.00 0.62 0.93
N SER A 36 -8.66 0.58 0.91
CA SER A 36 -7.90 -0.29 1.81
C SER A 36 -8.15 0.05 3.28
N ASP A 37 -8.42 -1.01 4.05
CA ASP A 37 -8.57 -0.94 5.49
C ASP A 37 -7.26 -1.04 6.26
N ASP A 38 -6.17 -1.37 5.57
CA ASP A 38 -4.86 -1.50 6.16
C ASP A 38 -4.42 -0.15 6.77
N PRO A 39 -4.05 -0.14 8.05
CA PRO A 39 -3.83 1.10 8.76
C PRO A 39 -2.52 1.79 8.33
N ARG A 40 -1.56 1.07 7.72
CA ARG A 40 -0.34 1.63 7.10
C ARG A 40 -0.68 2.33 5.79
N VAL A 41 -1.60 1.76 5.02
CA VAL A 41 -2.13 2.37 3.79
C VAL A 41 -2.93 3.63 4.10
N LYS A 42 -3.79 3.56 5.13
CA LYS A 42 -4.54 4.73 5.63
C LYS A 42 -3.59 5.84 6.06
N GLN A 43 -2.55 5.51 6.83
CA GLN A 43 -1.53 6.46 7.26
C GLN A 43 -0.88 7.17 6.05
N PHE A 44 -0.46 6.41 5.04
CA PHE A 44 0.12 6.96 3.82
C PHE A 44 -0.86 7.90 3.09
N ARG A 45 -2.13 7.48 2.94
CA ARG A 45 -3.18 8.25 2.25
C ARG A 45 -3.51 9.56 2.96
N GLU A 46 -3.46 9.56 4.29
CA GLU A 46 -3.79 10.71 5.14
C GLU A 46 -2.57 11.62 5.41
N GLY A 47 -1.37 11.20 5.00
CA GLY A 47 -0.14 11.96 5.22
C GLY A 47 0.28 12.06 6.69
N LEU A 48 -0.13 11.08 7.51
CA LEU A 48 0.16 11.07 8.94
C LEU A 48 1.62 10.66 9.21
N VAL A 49 2.33 11.49 9.97
CA VAL A 49 3.74 11.26 10.33
C VAL A 49 3.90 10.14 11.36
N GLU A 50 2.90 9.96 12.24
CA GLU A 50 2.83 8.86 13.21
C GLU A 50 1.82 7.81 12.74
N GLY A 51 2.19 6.54 12.91
CA GLY A 51 1.46 5.40 12.36
C GLY A 51 1.24 4.28 13.37
N PRO A 52 0.45 3.27 13.00
CA PRO A 52 0.22 2.12 13.87
C PRO A 52 1.50 1.28 13.94
N GLU A 53 1.90 0.87 15.15
CA GLU A 53 2.96 -0.12 15.35
C GLU A 53 2.44 -1.50 14.88
N VAL A 54 2.61 -1.83 13.60
CA VAL A 54 2.20 -3.13 13.06
C VAL A 54 3.43 -4.00 12.85
N SER A 55 3.63 -4.95 13.76
CA SER A 55 4.39 -6.18 13.49
C SER A 55 3.38 -7.32 13.43
N VAL A 56 3.42 -8.20 12.41
CA VAL A 56 3.93 -9.60 12.43
C VAL A 56 3.64 -10.29 11.08
N ASP A 57 4.66 -11.00 10.57
CA ASP A 57 4.68 -12.16 9.65
C ASP A 57 3.99 -12.09 8.27
N ASP A 58 4.73 -11.61 7.26
CA ASP A 58 4.22 -11.26 5.92
C ASP A 58 4.57 -12.24 4.76
N GLU A 59 5.39 -13.29 4.96
CA GLU A 59 5.90 -14.09 3.83
C GLU A 59 4.85 -15.00 3.17
N GLU A 60 3.96 -15.63 3.94
CA GLU A 60 2.94 -16.54 3.39
C GLU A 60 1.80 -15.80 2.67
N GLN A 61 1.55 -14.54 3.05
CA GLN A 61 0.49 -13.73 2.48
C GLN A 61 0.91 -13.15 1.11
N PHE A 62 2.17 -12.72 0.99
CA PHE A 62 2.72 -12.21 -0.26
C PHE A 62 2.68 -13.22 -1.43
N LEU A 63 3.04 -14.48 -1.18
CA LEU A 63 3.02 -15.50 -2.24
C LEU A 63 1.60 -15.86 -2.68
N GLN A 64 0.61 -15.71 -1.81
CA GLN A 64 -0.79 -15.93 -2.16
C GLN A 64 -1.35 -14.78 -3.00
N ASP A 65 -0.99 -13.54 -2.68
CA ASP A 65 -1.45 -12.35 -3.40
C ASP A 65 -0.82 -12.22 -4.80
N LEU A 66 0.45 -12.63 -4.97
CA LEU A 66 1.15 -12.55 -6.26
C LEU A 66 0.77 -13.67 -7.26
N LEU A 67 0.13 -14.75 -6.79
CA LEU A 67 -0.21 -15.92 -7.61
C LEU A 67 -1.67 -15.95 -8.08
N LEU A 68 -2.43 -14.87 -7.86
CA LEU A 68 -3.79 -14.66 -8.37
C LEU A 68 -3.79 -13.69 -9.57
#